data_AF-A0A8X6Y6U2-F1
#
_entry.id   AF-A0A8X6Y6U2-F1
#
_cell.length_a   1.000
_cell.length_b   1.000
_cell.length_c   1.000
_cell.angle_alpha   90.00
_cell.angle_beta   90.00
_cell.angle_gamma   90.00
#
_symmetry.space_group_name_H-M   'P 1'
#
loop_
_entity.id
_entity.type
_entity.pdbx_description
1 polymer ?
#
loop_
_entity_poly.entity_id
_entity_poly.type
_entity_poly.pdbx_seq_one_letter_code
_entity_poly.pdbx_strand_id
1 'polypeptide(L)'
;MGIIRNSKSLSFSYLADTEVKGIKAYRYWADNKELDNGKYDPDNKCFCSGGNCLPAGGLNVSSCKFDAPAVVSYPHFLFADSNYTQGVIGMRPNPQEHRMYLDIIPELGVPIGVAARMQINIIFEGVLNITQFENITQRIYFPVLWFSETAEPGDDIVSQLKLVLKTIPIIMNVLSFFMVAVGSFLVLSAFVLSILYAQGKIKENPNILSSKPLKDSQENFIRKKE
;
A
#
# COMPACT_ATOMS: atom_id res chain seq x y z
N MET A 1 9.95 31.98 -8.11
CA MET A 1 9.59 30.59 -7.79
C MET A 1 9.96 30.34 -6.33
N GLY A 2 9.08 30.67 -5.38
CA GLY A 2 9.39 30.53 -3.96
C GLY A 2 9.32 29.06 -3.54
N ILE A 3 10.41 28.54 -2.99
CA ILE A 3 10.45 27.22 -2.36
C ILE A 3 9.49 27.27 -1.17
N ILE A 4 8.51 26.36 -1.12
CA ILE A 4 7.58 26.21 0.01
C ILE A 4 8.41 25.75 1.22
N ARG A 5 8.92 26.70 2.01
CA ARG A 5 9.80 26.40 3.16
C ARG A 5 9.05 25.92 4.41
N ASN A 6 7.71 26.02 4.43
CA ASN A 6 6.89 25.79 5.62
C ASN A 6 5.69 24.84 5.36
N SER A 7 5.86 23.73 4.62
CA SER A 7 4.80 22.71 4.48
C SER A 7 4.90 21.64 5.57
N LYS A 8 3.79 21.34 6.27
CA LYS A 8 3.69 20.21 7.19
C LYS A 8 3.55 18.90 6.41
N SER A 9 4.35 17.89 6.74
CA SER A 9 4.15 16.52 6.30
C SER A 9 3.04 15.85 7.12
N LEU A 10 2.18 15.08 6.47
CA LEU A 10 1.13 14.30 7.13
C LEU A 10 1.60 12.85 7.30
N SER A 11 1.43 12.30 8.50
CA SER A 11 1.60 10.88 8.76
C SER A 11 0.25 10.16 8.68
N PHE A 12 0.30 8.86 8.46
CA PHE A 12 -0.87 8.01 8.33
C PHE A 12 -0.75 6.82 9.29
N SER A 13 -1.72 6.69 10.17
CA SER A 13 -1.79 5.63 11.18
C SER A 13 -2.60 4.45 10.63
N TYR A 14 -2.23 3.21 10.98
CA TYR A 14 -3.04 2.04 10.64
C TYR A 14 -4.44 2.15 11.28
N LEU A 15 -5.48 1.82 10.53
CA LEU A 15 -6.87 1.81 10.98
C LEU A 15 -7.43 0.40 11.09
N ALA A 16 -7.39 -0.34 9.97
CA ALA A 16 -8.07 -1.64 9.85
C ALA A 16 -7.64 -2.39 8.59
N ASP A 17 -7.86 -3.70 8.60
CA ASP A 17 -7.83 -4.54 7.41
C ASP A 17 -9.06 -4.24 6.54
N THR A 18 -8.85 -4.15 5.23
CA THR A 18 -9.88 -3.84 4.24
C THR A 18 -9.67 -4.66 2.97
N GLU A 19 -10.64 -4.59 2.07
CA GLU A 19 -10.57 -5.20 0.76
C GLU A 19 -11.02 -4.19 -0.30
N VAL A 20 -10.16 -3.97 -1.31
CA VAL A 20 -10.46 -3.08 -2.44
C VAL A 20 -10.46 -3.91 -3.71
N LYS A 21 -11.62 -3.96 -4.39
CA LYS A 21 -11.81 -4.71 -5.64
C LYS A 21 -11.36 -6.18 -5.58
N GLY A 22 -11.48 -6.85 -4.43
CA GLY A 22 -11.05 -8.25 -4.28
C GLY A 22 -9.58 -8.45 -3.88
N ILE A 23 -8.86 -7.37 -3.56
CA ILE A 23 -7.46 -7.39 -3.12
C ILE A 23 -7.43 -6.94 -1.65
N LYS A 24 -6.80 -7.75 -0.79
CA LYS A 24 -6.62 -7.41 0.63
C LYS A 24 -5.68 -6.21 0.75
N ALA A 25 -6.03 -5.28 1.62
CA ALA A 25 -5.24 -4.09 1.89
C ALA A 25 -5.35 -3.69 3.37
N TYR A 26 -4.43 -2.85 3.80
CA TYR A 26 -4.49 -2.17 5.09
C TYR A 26 -4.89 -0.72 4.87
N ARG A 27 -5.97 -0.30 5.54
CA ARG A 27 -6.38 1.09 5.55
C ARG A 27 -5.56 1.85 6.57
N TYR A 28 -4.84 2.85 6.10
CA TYR A 28 -4.21 3.87 6.90
C TYR A 28 -5.01 5.17 6.77
N TRP A 29 -5.00 6.00 7.81
CA TRP A 29 -5.72 7.27 7.82
C TRP A 29 -4.91 8.37 8.46
N ALA A 30 -5.13 9.59 8.00
CA ALA A 30 -4.62 10.77 8.67
C ALA A 30 -5.49 11.02 9.90
N ASP A 31 -4.93 10.79 11.09
CA ASP A 31 -5.65 10.80 12.35
C ASP A 31 -5.90 12.21 12.87
N ASN A 32 -6.55 12.32 14.04
CA ASN A 32 -6.89 13.61 14.63
C ASN A 32 -5.68 14.41 15.13
N LYS A 33 -4.47 13.84 15.12
CA LYS A 33 -3.22 14.53 15.48
C LYS A 33 -2.62 15.26 14.29
N GLU A 34 -2.96 14.87 13.07
CA GLU A 34 -2.34 15.41 11.86
C GLU A 34 -2.60 16.91 11.64
N LEU A 35 -3.72 17.44 12.13
CA LEU A 35 -4.02 18.89 12.10
C LEU A 35 -4.14 19.47 13.52
N ASP A 36 -3.49 18.82 14.50
CA ASP A 36 -3.48 19.26 15.89
C ASP A 36 -2.54 20.46 16.13
N ASN A 37 -2.76 21.13 17.25
CA ASN A 37 -2.01 22.30 17.70
C ASN A 37 -1.05 22.02 18.86
N GLY A 38 -0.80 20.74 19.19
CA GLY A 38 -0.03 20.36 20.37
C GLY A 38 -0.85 19.79 21.53
N LYS A 39 -2.17 19.67 21.37
CA LYS A 39 -3.10 19.17 22.41
C LYS A 39 -3.06 17.64 22.50
N TYR A 40 -2.99 16.97 21.36
CA TYR A 40 -2.95 15.51 21.24
C TYR A 40 -1.54 14.99 20.97
N ASP A 41 -0.74 15.77 20.24
CA ASP A 41 0.67 15.46 19.96
C ASP A 41 1.55 16.70 20.21
N PRO A 42 2.37 16.71 21.28
CA PRO A 42 3.23 17.84 21.63
C PRO A 42 4.16 18.31 20.50
N ASP A 43 4.55 17.42 19.59
CA ASP A 43 5.45 17.75 18.49
C ASP A 43 4.81 18.76 17.52
N ASN A 44 3.47 18.80 17.45
CA ASN A 44 2.75 19.73 16.59
C ASN A 44 2.79 21.19 17.05
N LYS A 45 3.25 21.47 18.27
CA LYS A 45 3.41 22.86 18.76
C LYS A 45 4.37 23.68 17.88
N CYS A 46 5.31 23.03 17.21
CA CYS A 46 6.26 23.70 16.33
C CYS A 46 5.61 24.34 15.10
N PHE A 47 4.42 23.90 14.71
CA PHE A 47 3.67 24.48 13.58
C PHE A 47 2.86 25.73 13.98
N CYS A 48 2.85 26.11 15.25
CA CYS A 48 2.25 27.36 15.69
C CYS A 48 3.17 28.54 15.43
N SER A 49 2.71 29.53 14.66
CA SER A 49 3.48 30.73 14.36
C SER A 49 3.63 31.62 15.60
N GLY A 50 4.85 31.73 16.15
CA GLY A 50 5.16 32.67 17.24
C GLY A 50 4.41 32.42 18.55
N GLY A 51 4.01 31.18 18.82
CA GLY A 51 3.24 30.80 20.02
C GLY A 51 1.73 30.99 19.91
N ASN A 52 1.24 31.59 18.83
CA ASN A 52 -0.19 31.73 18.56
C ASN A 52 -0.70 30.51 17.78
N CYS A 53 -1.17 29.51 18.52
CA CYS A 53 -1.77 28.33 17.93
C CYS A 53 -3.24 28.58 17.53
N LEU A 54 -3.63 28.03 16.39
CA LEU A 54 -5.05 27.80 16.11
C LEU A 54 -5.60 26.72 17.07
N PRO A 55 -6.92 26.63 17.30
CA PRO A 55 -7.52 25.47 17.96
C PRO A 55 -7.19 24.17 17.23
N ALA A 56 -7.28 23.03 17.90
CA ALA A 56 -6.95 21.73 17.28
C ALA A 56 -7.88 21.42 16.09
N GLY A 57 -7.30 20.85 15.02
CA GLY A 57 -8.02 20.45 13.80
C GLY A 57 -7.95 21.47 12.65
N GLY A 58 -7.07 22.46 12.73
CA GLY A 58 -6.79 23.38 11.64
C GLY A 58 -5.32 23.76 11.56
N LEU A 59 -4.77 23.75 10.35
CA LEU A 59 -3.40 24.14 10.04
C LEU A 59 -3.38 25.52 9.39
N ASN A 60 -2.65 26.47 9.98
CA ASN A 60 -2.44 27.78 9.37
C ASN A 60 -1.48 27.64 8.17
N VAL A 61 -1.92 28.05 6.99
CA VAL A 61 -1.12 27.96 5.75
C VAL A 61 -0.78 29.34 5.17
N SER A 62 -0.89 30.40 5.97
CA SER A 62 -0.56 31.77 5.54
C SER A 62 0.85 31.88 4.97
N SER A 63 1.85 31.32 5.68
CA SER A 63 3.24 31.30 5.22
C SER A 63 3.46 30.48 3.95
N CYS A 64 2.56 29.55 3.63
CA CYS A 64 2.62 28.77 2.39
C CYS A 64 1.93 29.49 1.21
N LYS A 65 1.10 30.48 1.48
CA LYS A 65 0.17 31.10 0.53
C LYS A 65 0.14 32.62 0.65
N PHE A 66 1.28 33.26 0.39
CA PHE A 66 1.39 34.72 0.25
C PHE A 66 0.72 35.49 1.40
N ASP A 67 0.85 34.99 2.64
CA ASP A 67 0.26 35.55 3.85
C ASP A 67 -1.27 35.66 3.86
N ALA A 68 -1.95 34.90 2.99
CA ALA A 68 -3.40 34.80 3.01
C ALA A 68 -3.88 34.24 4.36
N PRO A 69 -5.00 34.74 4.94
CA PRO A 69 -5.55 34.27 6.22
C PRO A 69 -6.27 32.92 6.06
N ALA A 70 -5.59 31.93 5.47
CA ALA A 70 -6.13 30.64 5.09
C ALA A 70 -5.74 29.54 6.08
N VAL A 71 -6.70 28.67 6.36
CA VAL A 71 -6.58 27.51 7.26
C VAL A 71 -7.06 26.26 6.54
N VAL A 72 -6.26 25.22 6.59
CA VAL A 72 -6.65 23.89 6.09
C VAL A 72 -7.20 23.06 7.25
N SER A 73 -8.35 22.42 7.04
CA SER A 73 -8.94 21.46 7.97
C SER A 73 -9.39 20.19 7.22
N TYR A 74 -9.87 19.18 7.94
CA TYR A 74 -10.69 18.15 7.30
C TYR A 74 -12.08 18.71 6.90
N PRO A 75 -12.78 18.11 5.93
CA PRO A 75 -14.11 18.54 5.51
C PRO A 75 -15.11 18.57 6.65
N HIS A 76 -15.94 19.61 6.63
CA HIS A 76 -16.91 19.94 7.68
C HIS A 76 -16.31 19.98 9.09
N PHE A 77 -15.02 20.33 9.19
CA PHE A 77 -14.27 20.38 10.45
C PHE A 77 -14.24 19.05 11.20
N LEU A 78 -14.19 17.92 10.46
CA LEU A 78 -14.02 16.60 11.06
C LEU A 78 -12.75 16.57 11.94
N PHE A 79 -12.90 16.05 13.17
CA PHE A 79 -11.85 15.99 14.21
C PHE A 79 -11.36 17.33 14.76
N ALA A 80 -11.98 18.46 14.39
CA ALA A 80 -11.58 19.76 14.89
C ALA A 80 -12.32 20.16 16.17
N ASP A 81 -11.77 21.15 16.86
CA ASP A 81 -12.39 21.76 18.04
C ASP A 81 -13.75 22.40 17.67
N SER A 82 -14.71 22.34 18.60
CA SER A 82 -16.03 22.92 18.43
C SER A 82 -16.02 24.40 18.01
N ASN A 83 -14.97 25.16 18.38
CA ASN A 83 -14.81 26.57 18.02
C ASN A 83 -14.90 26.81 16.49
N TYR A 84 -14.45 25.86 15.67
CA TYR A 84 -14.55 25.95 14.21
C TYR A 84 -16.00 25.95 13.69
N THR A 85 -16.93 25.35 14.43
CA THR A 85 -18.33 25.19 14.04
C THR A 85 -19.26 26.23 14.67
N GLN A 86 -18.83 26.98 15.69
CA GLN A 86 -19.67 27.93 16.42
C GLN A 86 -20.13 29.11 15.54
N GLY A 87 -19.28 29.58 14.63
CA GLY A 87 -19.57 30.71 13.74
C GLY A 87 -20.18 30.33 12.40
N VAL A 88 -20.52 29.06 12.15
CA VAL A 88 -20.92 28.57 10.82
C VAL A 88 -22.03 27.54 10.90
N ILE A 89 -23.11 27.76 10.16
CA ILE A 89 -24.24 26.83 10.06
C ILE A 89 -24.01 25.88 8.89
N GLY A 90 -24.44 24.62 9.03
CA GLY A 90 -24.42 23.63 7.94
C GLY A 90 -23.24 22.65 7.94
N MET A 91 -22.36 22.71 8.94
CA MET A 91 -21.29 21.73 9.11
C MET A 91 -21.85 20.39 9.64
N ARG A 92 -21.52 19.28 8.97
CA ARG A 92 -21.96 17.92 9.31
C ARG A 92 -20.78 16.94 9.20
N PRO A 93 -19.85 16.92 10.16
CA PRO A 93 -18.68 16.05 10.08
C PRO A 93 -19.10 14.57 10.12
N ASN A 94 -18.72 13.81 9.08
CA ASN A 94 -18.96 12.37 8.98
C ASN A 94 -17.62 11.65 8.69
N PRO A 95 -17.12 10.79 9.59
CA PRO A 95 -15.87 10.06 9.36
C PRO A 95 -15.86 9.18 8.10
N GLN A 96 -17.00 8.70 7.62
CA GLN A 96 -17.05 7.86 6.42
C GLN A 96 -16.86 8.69 5.14
N GLU A 97 -17.38 9.91 5.12
CA GLU A 97 -17.36 10.79 3.95
C GLU A 97 -16.15 11.74 3.95
N HIS A 98 -15.70 12.19 5.12
CA HIS A 98 -14.76 13.31 5.25
C HIS A 98 -13.36 12.90 5.72
N ARG A 99 -13.13 11.62 6.06
CA ARG A 99 -11.80 11.16 6.46
C ARG A 99 -10.87 11.04 5.26
N MET A 100 -9.60 11.40 5.48
CA MET A 100 -8.51 11.13 4.55
C MET A 100 -7.91 9.74 4.83
N TYR A 101 -7.78 8.90 3.79
CA TYR A 101 -7.26 7.54 3.95
C TYR A 101 -6.41 7.08 2.75
N LEU A 102 -5.63 6.04 3.01
CA LEU A 102 -4.76 5.34 2.08
C LEU A 102 -4.88 3.82 2.32
N ASP A 103 -5.37 3.08 1.35
CA ASP A 103 -5.45 1.61 1.37
C ASP A 103 -4.23 1.04 0.66
N ILE A 104 -3.37 0.33 1.38
CA ILE A 104 -2.07 -0.17 0.90
C ILE A 104 -2.09 -1.69 0.82
N ILE A 105 -1.60 -2.26 -0.29
CA ILE A 105 -1.32 -3.70 -0.38
C ILE A 105 -0.10 -4.01 0.50
N PRO A 106 -0.24 -4.84 1.55
CA PRO A 106 0.86 -5.06 2.49
C PRO A 106 2.08 -5.75 1.85
N GLU A 107 1.87 -6.64 0.87
CA GLU A 107 2.96 -7.37 0.22
C GLU A 107 3.79 -6.49 -0.74
N LEU A 108 3.20 -5.42 -1.29
CA LEU A 108 3.83 -4.57 -2.31
C LEU A 108 4.16 -3.16 -1.82
N GLY A 109 3.53 -2.71 -0.72
CA GLY A 109 3.63 -1.32 -0.26
C GLY A 109 3.00 -0.30 -1.20
N VAL A 110 2.18 -0.75 -2.17
CA VAL A 110 1.55 0.09 -3.18
C VAL A 110 0.13 0.47 -2.75
N PRO A 111 -0.27 1.75 -2.84
CA PRO A 111 -1.63 2.16 -2.55
C PRO A 111 -2.59 1.77 -3.68
N ILE A 112 -3.73 1.20 -3.30
CA ILE A 112 -4.81 0.79 -4.22
C ILE A 112 -6.14 1.51 -3.96
N GLY A 113 -6.22 2.31 -2.91
CA GLY A 113 -7.33 3.21 -2.66
C GLY A 113 -6.82 4.44 -1.97
N VAL A 114 -7.09 5.62 -2.52
CA VAL A 114 -6.69 6.89 -1.92
C VAL A 114 -7.92 7.78 -1.84
N ALA A 115 -8.12 8.43 -0.70
CA ALA A 115 -9.02 9.57 -0.60
C ALA A 115 -8.31 10.70 0.14
N ALA A 116 -7.79 11.67 -0.60
CA ALA A 116 -7.26 12.92 -0.07
C ALA A 116 -8.40 13.93 0.06
N ARG A 117 -8.79 14.22 1.30
CA ARG A 117 -9.93 15.10 1.59
C ARG A 117 -9.51 16.24 2.50
N MET A 118 -9.69 17.47 2.03
CA MET A 118 -9.31 18.68 2.76
C MET A 118 -10.33 19.79 2.52
N GLN A 119 -10.36 20.73 3.44
CA GLN A 119 -11.19 21.93 3.40
C GLN A 119 -10.34 23.17 3.56
N ILE A 120 -10.62 24.16 2.74
CA ILE A 120 -9.99 25.48 2.77
C ILE A 120 -10.94 26.42 3.49
N ASN A 121 -10.44 27.06 4.53
CA ASN A 121 -11.17 28.01 5.36
C ASN A 121 -10.43 29.34 5.37
N ILE A 122 -11.17 30.43 5.51
CA ILE A 122 -10.63 31.79 5.67
C ILE A 122 -10.96 32.28 7.07
N ILE A 123 -9.99 32.89 7.74
CA ILE A 123 -10.19 33.51 9.04
C ILE A 123 -10.81 34.89 8.84
N PHE A 124 -11.96 35.12 9.46
CA PHE A 124 -12.54 36.45 9.64
C PHE A 124 -12.42 36.86 11.10
N GLU A 125 -11.86 38.04 11.33
CA GLU A 125 -11.74 38.63 12.65
C GLU A 125 -11.99 40.13 12.56
N GLY A 126 -12.40 40.73 13.68
CA GLY A 126 -12.63 42.17 13.75
C GLY A 126 -11.32 42.92 13.51
N VAL A 127 -11.31 43.80 12.51
CA VAL A 127 -10.16 44.66 12.20
C VAL A 127 -10.55 46.11 12.52
N LEU A 128 -9.78 46.75 13.40
CA LEU A 128 -9.95 48.16 13.72
C LEU A 128 -9.78 48.99 12.44
N ASN A 129 -10.67 49.96 12.24
CA ASN A 129 -10.71 50.87 11.08
C ASN A 129 -11.18 50.25 9.75
N ILE A 130 -11.77 49.06 9.76
CA ILE A 130 -12.47 48.49 8.58
C ILE A 130 -13.93 48.24 8.96
N THR A 131 -14.82 49.13 8.54
CA THR A 131 -16.25 49.13 8.91
C THR A 131 -16.98 47.83 8.58
N GLN A 132 -16.53 47.10 7.55
CA GLN A 132 -17.10 45.80 7.18
C GLN A 132 -16.80 44.69 8.21
N PHE A 133 -15.76 44.85 9.03
CA PHE A 133 -15.33 43.87 10.03
C PHE A 133 -15.60 44.30 11.48
N GLU A 134 -16.08 45.54 11.71
CA GLU A 134 -16.31 46.08 13.06
C GLU A 134 -17.30 45.28 13.89
N ASN A 135 -18.30 44.67 13.26
CA ASN A 135 -19.32 43.86 13.94
C ASN A 135 -18.88 42.41 14.23
N ILE A 136 -17.67 42.00 13.81
CA ILE A 136 -17.14 40.66 14.07
C ILE A 136 -16.46 40.65 15.44
N THR A 137 -17.20 40.22 16.46
CA THR A 137 -16.73 40.21 17.86
C THR A 137 -15.86 38.99 18.19
N GLN A 138 -15.93 37.93 17.38
CA GLN A 138 -15.19 36.68 17.59
C GLN A 138 -14.61 36.19 16.26
N ARG A 139 -13.46 35.52 16.34
CA ARG A 139 -12.81 34.93 15.17
C ARG A 139 -13.68 33.82 14.58
N ILE A 140 -14.02 33.93 13.29
CA ILE A 140 -14.81 32.97 12.53
C ILE A 140 -13.91 32.26 11.52
N TYR A 141 -14.03 30.94 11.44
CA TYR A 141 -13.36 30.11 10.44
C TYR A 141 -14.34 29.79 9.32
N PHE A 142 -14.38 30.64 8.28
CA PHE A 142 -15.36 30.52 7.22
C PHE A 142 -14.93 29.47 6.18
N PRO A 143 -15.67 28.37 6.00
CA PRO A 143 -15.35 27.34 5.05
C PRO A 143 -15.70 27.82 3.63
N VAL A 144 -14.70 27.90 2.76
CA VAL A 144 -14.89 28.36 1.38
C VAL A 144 -15.27 27.19 0.49
N LEU A 145 -14.47 26.13 0.54
CA LEU A 145 -14.70 24.90 -0.21
C LEU A 145 -13.99 23.73 0.47
N TRP A 146 -14.49 22.53 0.23
CA TRP A 146 -13.76 21.30 0.46
C TRP A 146 -13.68 20.52 -0.85
N PHE A 147 -12.65 19.69 -0.97
CA PHE A 147 -12.44 18.87 -2.15
C PHE A 147 -12.03 17.46 -1.74
N SER A 148 -12.32 16.51 -2.61
CA SER A 148 -11.93 15.11 -2.49
C SER A 148 -11.22 14.70 -3.77
N GLU A 149 -9.95 14.34 -3.63
CA GLU A 149 -9.19 13.69 -4.68
C GLU A 149 -9.11 12.20 -4.34
N THR A 150 -9.71 11.37 -5.19
CA THR A 150 -9.74 9.91 -5.01
C THR A 150 -9.01 9.23 -6.14
N ALA A 151 -8.23 8.21 -5.81
CA ALA A 151 -7.55 7.37 -6.79
C ALA A 151 -7.79 5.90 -6.49
N GLU A 152 -8.29 5.18 -7.49
CA GLU A 152 -8.44 3.73 -7.48
C GLU A 152 -7.90 3.16 -8.80
N PRO A 153 -7.27 1.98 -8.79
CA PRO A 153 -6.73 1.37 -9.98
C PRO A 153 -7.86 0.93 -10.93
N GLY A 154 -7.61 1.10 -12.23
CA GLY A 154 -8.44 0.53 -13.29
C GLY A 154 -8.48 -0.99 -13.22
N ASP A 155 -9.50 -1.59 -13.86
CA ASP A 155 -9.74 -3.03 -13.77
C ASP A 155 -8.64 -3.87 -14.45
N ASP A 156 -7.92 -3.26 -15.41
CA ASP A 156 -6.72 -3.82 -16.04
C ASP A 156 -5.58 -3.98 -15.02
N ILE A 157 -5.29 -2.94 -14.25
CA ILE A 157 -4.28 -2.95 -13.19
C ILE A 157 -4.68 -3.91 -12.08
N VAL A 158 -5.96 -3.91 -11.68
CA VAL A 158 -6.49 -4.84 -10.67
C VAL A 158 -6.29 -6.30 -11.11
N SER A 159 -6.52 -6.60 -12.39
CA SER A 159 -6.32 -7.95 -12.93
C SER A 159 -4.86 -8.38 -12.90
N GLN A 160 -3.94 -7.47 -13.24
CA GLN A 160 -2.50 -7.71 -13.14
C GLN A 160 -2.05 -7.90 -11.68
N LEU A 161 -2.56 -7.07 -10.76
CA LEU A 161 -2.28 -7.20 -9.34
C LEU A 161 -2.77 -8.55 -8.80
N LYS A 162 -3.98 -8.99 -9.18
CA LYS A 162 -4.49 -10.32 -8.80
C LYS A 162 -3.64 -11.45 -9.36
N LEU A 163 -3.15 -11.33 -10.60
CA LEU A 163 -2.24 -12.29 -11.19
C LEU A 163 -0.96 -12.42 -10.35
N VAL A 164 -0.36 -11.29 -9.98
CA VAL A 164 0.90 -11.24 -9.21
C VAL A 164 0.71 -11.69 -7.76
N LEU A 165 -0.36 -11.24 -7.09
CA LEU A 165 -0.57 -11.49 -5.66
C LEU A 165 -1.17 -12.86 -5.37
N LYS A 166 -1.97 -13.41 -6.29
CA LYS A 166 -2.72 -14.66 -6.06
C LYS A 166 -2.29 -15.77 -7.00
N THR A 167 -2.35 -15.53 -8.31
CA THR A 167 -2.18 -16.60 -9.30
C THR A 167 -0.74 -17.12 -9.36
N ILE A 168 0.25 -16.23 -9.46
CA ILE A 168 1.66 -16.61 -9.56
C ILE A 168 2.14 -17.40 -8.32
N PRO A 169 1.90 -16.94 -7.08
CA PRO A 169 2.31 -17.70 -5.88
C PRO A 169 1.68 -19.10 -5.82
N ILE A 170 0.41 -19.24 -6.23
CA ILE A 170 -0.26 -20.55 -6.26
C ILE A 170 0.44 -21.48 -7.27
N ILE A 171 0.70 -21.00 -8.49
CA ILE A 171 1.39 -21.79 -9.51
C ILE A 171 2.78 -22.19 -9.05
N MET A 172 3.55 -21.24 -8.49
CA MET A 172 4.89 -21.52 -7.97
C MET A 172 4.87 -22.56 -6.86
N ASN A 173 3.95 -22.43 -5.90
CA ASN A 173 3.81 -23.40 -4.81
C ASN A 173 3.47 -24.81 -5.34
N VAL A 174 2.51 -24.92 -6.26
CA VAL A 174 2.14 -26.21 -6.87
C VAL A 174 3.33 -26.84 -7.60
N LEU A 175 4.05 -26.04 -8.39
CA LEU A 175 5.23 -26.50 -9.12
C LEU A 175 6.35 -26.93 -8.16
N SER A 176 6.59 -26.18 -7.08
CA SER A 176 7.57 -26.55 -6.05
C SER A 176 7.22 -27.87 -5.38
N PHE A 177 5.97 -28.07 -4.96
CA PHE A 177 5.53 -29.35 -4.38
C PHE A 177 5.66 -30.50 -5.37
N PHE A 178 5.36 -30.27 -6.65
CA PHE A 178 5.54 -31.26 -7.71
C PHE A 178 7.01 -31.66 -7.88
N MET A 179 7.95 -30.71 -7.95
CA MET A 179 9.38 -31.00 -8.07
C MET A 179 9.91 -31.76 -6.85
N VAL A 180 9.49 -31.39 -5.64
CA VAL A 180 9.87 -32.09 -4.41
C VAL A 180 9.37 -33.54 -4.44
N ALA A 181 8.12 -33.78 -4.84
CA ALA A 181 7.58 -35.13 -4.93
C ALA A 181 8.36 -36.02 -5.93
N VAL A 182 8.69 -35.48 -7.11
CA VAL A 182 9.50 -36.18 -8.11
C VAL A 182 10.90 -36.47 -7.58
N GLY A 183 11.54 -35.50 -6.93
CA GLY A 183 12.87 -35.66 -6.33
C GLY A 183 12.88 -36.72 -5.22
N SER A 184 11.90 -36.68 -4.32
CA SER A 184 11.75 -37.68 -3.26
C SER A 184 11.53 -39.09 -3.83
N PHE A 185 10.72 -39.23 -4.88
CA PHE A 185 10.50 -40.52 -5.54
C PHE A 185 11.79 -41.09 -6.14
N LEU A 186 12.58 -40.27 -6.83
CA LEU A 186 13.87 -40.70 -7.40
C LEU A 186 14.85 -41.13 -6.30
N VAL A 187 14.98 -40.37 -5.22
CA VAL A 187 15.86 -40.71 -4.09
C VAL A 187 15.42 -42.02 -3.43
N LEU A 188 14.12 -42.20 -3.17
CA LEU A 188 13.59 -43.44 -2.61
C LEU A 188 13.84 -44.63 -3.53
N SER A 189 13.65 -44.47 -4.85
CA SER A 189 13.93 -45.53 -5.82
C SER A 189 15.41 -45.92 -5.84
N ALA A 190 16.32 -44.94 -5.81
CA ALA A 190 17.75 -45.18 -5.80
C ALA A 190 18.20 -45.85 -4.49
N PHE A 191 17.63 -45.43 -3.36
CA PHE A 191 17.89 -46.03 -2.06
C PHE A 191 17.42 -47.49 -2.00
N VAL A 192 16.21 -47.78 -2.49
CA VAL A 192 15.68 -49.16 -2.59
C VAL A 192 16.56 -50.01 -3.51
N LEU A 193 16.94 -49.50 -4.68
CA LEU A 193 17.84 -50.20 -5.60
C LEU A 193 19.20 -50.49 -4.97
N SER A 194 19.78 -49.53 -4.22
CA SER A 194 21.04 -49.72 -3.51
C SER A 194 20.95 -50.82 -2.45
N ILE A 195 19.86 -50.87 -1.67
CA ILE A 195 19.62 -51.95 -0.70
C ILE A 195 19.47 -53.30 -1.41
N LEU A 196 18.70 -53.37 -2.49
CA LEU A 196 18.50 -54.62 -3.26
C LEU A 196 19.82 -55.14 -3.87
N TYR A 197 20.70 -54.23 -4.30
CA TYR A 197 22.03 -54.54 -4.80
C TYR A 197 22.95 -55.04 -3.69
N ALA A 198 22.99 -54.37 -2.53
CA ALA A 198 23.78 -54.77 -1.37
C ALA A 198 23.33 -56.13 -0.78
N GLN A 199 22.03 -56.45 -0.87
CA GLN A 199 21.48 -57.75 -0.47
C GLN A 199 21.73 -58.87 -1.51
N GLY A 200 22.40 -58.59 -2.63
CA GLY A 200 22.81 -59.60 -3.61
C GLY A 200 21.66 -60.24 -4.41
N LYS A 201 20.46 -59.65 -4.41
CA LYS A 201 19.30 -60.17 -5.15
C LYS A 201 19.33 -59.82 -6.64
N ILE A 202 20.14 -58.83 -7.04
CA ILE A 202 20.39 -58.49 -8.43
C ILE A 202 21.73 -59.14 -8.83
N LYS A 203 21.68 -60.33 -9.47
CA LYS A 203 22.84 -60.91 -10.17
C LYS A 203 22.94 -60.26 -11.55
N GLU A 204 24.10 -59.71 -11.92
CA GLU A 204 24.40 -59.43 -13.33
C GLU A 204 24.12 -60.69 -14.15
N ASN A 205 23.28 -60.57 -15.18
CA ASN A 205 23.11 -61.64 -16.17
C ASN A 205 24.30 -61.55 -17.14
N PRO A 206 25.30 -62.45 -17.08
CA PRO A 206 26.53 -62.31 -17.87
C PRO A 206 26.31 -62.53 -19.38
N ASN A 207 25.11 -62.97 -19.78
CA ASN A 207 24.83 -63.44 -21.13
C ASN A 207 24.51 -62.33 -22.16
N ILE A 208 24.46 -61.05 -21.76
CA ILE A 208 24.17 -59.95 -22.70
C ILE A 208 25.46 -59.34 -23.31
N LEU A 209 26.62 -59.51 -22.67
CA LEU A 209 27.91 -59.04 -23.21
C LEU A 209 28.62 -60.07 -24.10
N SER A 210 28.14 -61.33 -24.11
CA SER A 210 28.75 -62.40 -24.90
C SER A 210 28.10 -62.62 -26.28
N SER A 211 26.94 -62.03 -26.58
CA SER A 211 26.20 -62.27 -27.84
C SER A 211 26.63 -61.40 -29.03
N LYS A 212 27.81 -60.77 -28.99
CA LYS A 212 28.42 -60.19 -30.19
C LYS A 212 29.90 -60.60 -30.32
N PRO A 213 30.20 -61.80 -30.84
CA PRO A 213 31.47 -62.02 -31.50
C PRO A 213 31.41 -61.42 -32.92
N LEU A 214 32.32 -60.49 -33.20
CA LEU A 214 32.61 -59.85 -34.49
C LEU A 214 33.10 -60.82 -35.60
N LYS A 215 32.75 -62.11 -35.57
CA LYS A 215 33.24 -63.11 -36.54
C LYS A 215 32.32 -63.32 -37.76
N ASP A 216 31.01 -63.09 -37.64
CA ASP A 216 30.06 -63.35 -38.75
C ASP A 216 30.13 -62.33 -39.90
N SER A 217 30.79 -61.19 -39.70
CA SER A 217 30.92 -60.16 -40.74
C SER A 217 32.12 -60.39 -41.68
N GLN A 218 33.11 -61.22 -41.31
CA GLN A 218 34.29 -61.45 -42.18
C GLN A 218 34.15 -62.68 -43.09
N GLU A 219 33.45 -63.74 -42.67
CA GLU A 219 33.22 -64.90 -43.52
C GLU A 219 32.28 -64.62 -44.70
N ASN A 220 31.31 -63.71 -44.52
CA ASN A 220 30.37 -63.34 -45.58
C ASN A 220 30.97 -62.39 -46.64
N PHE A 221 32.13 -61.79 -46.40
CA PHE A 221 32.80 -60.93 -47.38
C PHE A 221 33.75 -61.71 -48.30
N ILE A 222 34.32 -62.82 -47.84
CA ILE A 222 35.22 -63.67 -48.64
C ILE A 222 34.43 -64.54 -49.62
N ARG A 223 33.23 -65.00 -49.23
CA ARG A 223 32.38 -65.87 -50.07
C ARG A 223 31.65 -65.17 -51.22
N LYS A 224 31.76 -63.84 -51.34
CA LYS A 224 31.05 -63.02 -52.35
C LYS A 224 31.95 -62.54 -53.48
N LYS A 225 33.18 -63.05 -53.57
CA LYS A 225 34.21 -62.64 -54.55
C LYS A 225 34.73 -63.75 -55.47
N GLU A 226 34.09 -64.92 -55.48
CA GLU A 226 34.29 -65.97 -56.49
C GLU A 226 33.03 -66.15 -57.34
#